data_AF-A0A3B8X7E0-F1
#
_entry.id   AF-A0A3B8X7E0-F1
#
_cell.length_a   1.000
_cell.length_b   1.000
_cell.length_c   1.000
_cell.angle_alpha   90.00
_cell.angle_beta   90.00
_cell.angle_gamma   90.00
#
_symmetry.space_group_name_H-M   'P 1'
#
loop_
_entity.id
_entity.type
_entity.pdbx_description
1 polymer ?
#
loop_
_entity_poly.entity_id
_entity_poly.type
_entity_poly.pdbx_seq_one_letter_code
_entity_poly.pdbx_strand_id
1 'polypeptide(L)' 'LIEQVAVATVPASSFYHDPARGRGYLRFSFPKRLETIERGLEALRTFKPRR' A
#
# COMPACT_ATOMS: atom_id res chain seq x y z
N LEU A 1 3.48 -4.55 4.21
CA LEU A 1 3.92 -4.20 2.82
C LEU A 1 5.38 -3.75 2.76
N ILE A 2 5.79 -2.71 3.49
CA ILE A 2 7.18 -2.20 3.45
C ILE A 2 8.21 -3.31 3.71
N GLU A 3 8.12 -3.99 4.85
CA GLU A 3 9.10 -5.03 5.23
C GLU A 3 8.97 -6.33 4.41
N GLN A 4 7.80 -6.58 3.83
CA GLN A 4 7.50 -7.86 3.18
C GLN A 4 7.78 -7.85 1.68
N VAL A 5 7.51 -6.72 1.02
CA VAL A 5 7.58 -6.58 -0.44
C VAL A 5 8.15 -5.23 -0.87
N ALA A 6 8.76 -4.47 0.03
CA ALA A 6 9.38 -3.16 -0.25
C ALA A 6 8.43 -2.11 -0.87
N VAL A 7 7.13 -2.21 -0.62
CA VAL A 7 6.12 -1.23 -1.09
C VAL A 7 5.60 -0.41 0.08
N ALA A 8 5.83 0.91 0.01
CA ALA A 8 5.33 1.87 0.98
C ALA A 8 3.94 2.38 0.59
N THR A 9 3.04 2.43 1.57
CA THR A 9 1.66 2.94 1.44
C THR A 9 1.30 3.76 2.68
N VAL A 10 0.17 4.48 2.63
CA VAL A 10 -0.36 5.20 3.80
C VAL A 10 -1.65 4.52 4.27
N PRO A 11 -1.77 4.11 5.55
CA PRO A 11 -3.03 3.61 6.10
C PRO A 11 -4.13 4.66 6.01
N ALA A 12 -5.32 4.26 5.53
CA ALA A 12 -6.44 5.19 5.37
C ALA A 12 -6.97 5.72 6.71
N SER A 13 -6.71 5.00 7.81
CA SER A 13 -7.07 5.41 9.19
C SER A 13 -6.57 6.81 9.56
N SER A 14 -5.51 7.30 8.92
CA SER A 14 -4.97 8.65 9.14
C SER A 14 -5.85 9.78 8.57
N PHE A 15 -6.83 9.46 7.72
CA PHE A 15 -7.68 10.42 7.02
C PHE A 15 -9.12 10.47 7.55
N TYR A 16 -9.47 9.63 8.51
CA TYR A 16 -10.79 9.65 9.14
C TYR A 16 -10.68 10.21 10.56
N HIS A 17 -11.70 10.98 10.98
CA HIS A 17 -11.82 11.38 12.38
C HIS A 17 -11.94 10.18 13.33
N ASP A 18 -12.61 9.11 12.90
CA ASP A 18 -12.59 7.82 13.61
C ASP A 18 -11.69 6.86 12.81
N PRO A 19 -10.50 6.49 13.33
CA PRO A 19 -9.55 5.62 12.65
C PRO A 19 -10.11 4.25 12.25
N ALA A 20 -11.10 3.72 12.99
CA ALA A 20 -11.71 2.42 12.70
C ALA A 20 -12.37 2.40 11.32
N ARG A 21 -12.89 3.55 10.85
CA ARG A 21 -13.51 3.70 9.52
C ARG A 21 -12.52 3.54 8.37
N GLY A 22 -11.23 3.76 8.61
CA GLY A 22 -10.16 3.56 7.63
C GLY A 22 -9.49 2.18 7.70
N ARG A 23 -9.93 1.29 8.60
CA ARG A 23 -9.33 -0.05 8.76
C ARG A 23 -9.51 -0.86 7.48
N GLY A 24 -8.44 -1.54 7.05
CA GLY A 24 -8.46 -2.37 5.84
C GLY A 24 -8.22 -1.62 4.53
N TYR A 25 -8.21 -0.29 4.54
CA TYR A 25 -7.92 0.53 3.37
C TYR A 25 -6.49 1.10 3.40
N LEU A 26 -5.86 1.13 2.23
CA LEU A 26 -4.54 1.73 2.02
C LEU A 26 -4.61 2.75 0.88
N ARG A 27 -3.88 3.85 1.03
CA ARG A 27 -3.71 4.86 -0.03
C ARG A 27 -2.37 4.65 -0.74
N PHE A 28 -2.43 4.57 -2.05
CA PHE A 28 -1.28 4.60 -2.95
C PHE A 28 -1.12 6.00 -3.57
N SER A 29 0.11 6.34 -3.96
CA SER A 29 0.43 7.59 -4.64
C SER A 29 1.17 7.27 -5.93
N PHE A 30 0.59 7.65 -7.06
CA PHE A 30 1.13 7.39 -8.40
C PHE A 30 1.97 8.49 -9.08
N PRO A 31 2.29 9.68 -8.49
CA PRO A 31 3.21 10.63 -9.09
C PRO A 31 4.65 10.12 -8.93
N LYS A 32 4.97 9.05 -9.65
CA LYS A 32 6.24 8.33 -9.68
C LYS A 32 6.57 8.00 -11.14
N ARG A 33 7.84 7.69 -11.42
CA ARG A 33 8.21 7.18 -12.74
C ARG A 33 7.53 5.83 -12.98
N LEU A 34 7.26 5.52 -14.24
CA LEU A 34 6.54 4.31 -14.62
C LEU A 34 7.27 3.04 -14.13
N GLU A 35 8.61 3.02 -14.20
CA GLU A 35 9.42 1.87 -13.79
C GLU A 35 9.29 1.62 -12.27
N THR A 36 9.08 2.67 -11.47
CA THR A 36 8.81 2.53 -10.04
C THR A 36 7.44 1.88 -9.79
N ILE A 37 6.44 2.23 -10.60
CA ILE A 37 5.09 1.66 -10.49
C ILE A 37 5.13 0.19 -10.90
N GLU A 38 5.78 -0.14 -12.02
CA GLU A 38 5.93 -1.52 -12.51
C GLU A 38 6.61 -2.43 -11.51
N ARG A 39 7.73 -1.99 -10.92
CA ARG A 39 8.41 -2.72 -9.83
C ARG A 39 7.49 -2.96 -8.63
N GLY A 40 6.68 -1.96 -8.27
CA GLY A 40 5.69 -2.10 -7.20
C GLY A 40 4.61 -3.14 -7.53
N LEU A 41 4.14 -3.18 -8.78
CA LEU A 41 3.17 -4.16 -9.25
C LEU A 41 3.74 -5.58 -9.21
N GLU A 42 4.98 -5.79 -9.67
CA GLU A 42 5.66 -7.09 -9.60
C GLU A 42 5.79 -7.59 -8.16
N ALA A 43 6.22 -6.72 -7.25
CA ALA A 43 6.35 -7.05 -5.83
C ALA A 43 5.00 -7.40 -5.17
N LEU A 44 3.92 -6.71 -5.56
CA LEU A 44 2.59 -6.97 -5.00
C LEU A 44 1.93 -8.24 -5.58
N ARG A 45 2.21 -8.63 -6.83
CA ARG A 45 1.65 -9.84 -7.45
C ARG A 45 2.03 -11.12 -6.70
N THR A 46 3.21 -11.15 -6.07
CA THR A 46 3.69 -12.31 -5.31
C THR A 46 3.26 -12.28 -3.84
N PHE A 47 2.64 -11.17 -3.39
CA PHE A 47 2.24 -10.99 -2.00
C PHE A 47 1.02 -11.84 -1.65
N LYS A 48 1.15 -12.67 -0.61
CA LYS A 48 0.02 -13.38 0.02
C LYS A 48 -0.18 -12.82 1.43
N PRO A 49 -1.31 -12.15 1.73
CA PRO A 49 -1.57 -11.67 3.07
C PRO A 49 -1.63 -12.85 4.04
N ARG A 50 -0.93 -12.74 5.16
CA ARG A 50 -1.12 -13.68 6.29
C ARG A 50 -2.52 -13.43 6.84
N ARG A 51 -3.34 -14.49 6.88
CA ARG A 51 -4.65 -14.49 7.53
C ARG A 51 -4.52 -14.25 9.02
#